data_AF-A0A535DKY3-F1
#
_entry.id   AF-A0A535DKY3-F1
#
_cell.length_a   1.000
_cell.length_b   1.000
_cell.length_c   1.000
_cell.angle_alpha   90.00
_cell.angle_beta   90.00
_cell.angle_gamma   90.00
#
_symmetry.space_group_name_H-M   'P 1'
#
loop_
_entity.id
_entity.type
_entity.pdbx_description
1 polymer ?
#
loop_
_entity_poly.entity_id
_entity_poly.type
_entity_poly.pdbx_seq_one_letter_code
_entity_poly.pdbx_strand_id
1 'polypeptide(L)'
;MLDRALRWGVIPEYFGYTGEKIIAGPAANEAVLNALGATKDQPPRIARDELPPGPCASAPERVWGWAAQLYALRSRDSWGVGDFADLRRFGRSARRTGASLMLLNPLGAQVPVLPYQPSPYYSSSRRFLNEIYICVEDLPGARKCASEIEPLRKTAQA
;
A
#
# COMPACT_ATOMS: atom_id res chain seq x y z
N MET A 1 2.28 -28.17 23.82
CA MET A 1 2.25 -27.42 22.54
C MET A 1 1.25 -26.26 22.61
N LEU A 2 -0.06 -26.50 22.81
CA LEU A 2 -1.07 -25.42 22.85
C LEU A 2 -0.75 -24.30 23.86
N ASP A 3 -0.34 -24.70 25.07
CA ASP A 3 0.03 -23.79 26.16
C ASP A 3 1.26 -22.91 25.82
N ARG A 4 2.21 -23.45 25.04
CA ARG A 4 3.37 -22.69 24.54
C ARG A 4 2.96 -21.71 23.44
N ALA A 5 2.09 -22.11 22.51
CA ALA A 5 1.57 -21.23 21.47
C ALA A 5 0.88 -20.00 22.07
N LEU A 6 -0.01 -20.21 23.05
CA LEU A 6 -0.71 -19.14 23.75
C LEU A 6 0.25 -18.17 24.47
N ARG A 7 1.30 -18.68 25.13
CA ARG A 7 2.33 -17.82 25.76
C ARG A 7 3.04 -16.89 24.77
N TRP A 8 3.22 -17.35 23.53
CA TRP A 8 3.83 -16.57 22.45
C TRP A 8 2.83 -15.71 21.67
N GLY A 9 1.57 -15.63 22.13
CA GLY A 9 0.51 -14.84 21.49
C GLY A 9 -0.09 -15.49 20.24
N VAL A 10 0.21 -16.77 19.99
CA VAL A 10 -0.39 -17.54 18.90
C VAL A 10 -1.71 -18.11 19.40
N ILE A 11 -2.82 -17.59 18.87
CA ILE A 11 -4.16 -18.07 19.18
C ILE A 11 -4.49 -19.23 18.23
N PRO A 12 -4.61 -20.48 18.72
CA PRO A 12 -4.77 -21.66 17.88
C PRO A 12 -6.23 -21.91 17.48
N GLU A 13 -7.13 -20.97 17.73
CA GLU A 13 -8.55 -21.09 17.45
C GLU A 13 -9.10 -19.83 16.79
N TYR A 14 -10.02 -20.02 15.86
CA TYR A 14 -10.69 -18.92 15.16
C TYR A 14 -12.06 -19.38 14.68
N PHE A 15 -12.92 -18.43 14.32
CA PHE A 15 -14.19 -18.73 13.67
C PHE A 15 -14.01 -18.70 12.15
N GLY A 16 -14.44 -19.77 11.49
CA GLY A 16 -14.49 -19.84 10.05
C GLY A 16 -15.52 -18.88 9.46
N TYR A 17 -15.53 -18.77 8.13
CA TYR A 17 -16.44 -17.85 7.43
C TYR A 17 -17.92 -18.25 7.58
N THR A 18 -18.21 -19.50 7.99
CA THR A 18 -19.57 -19.95 8.32
C THR A 18 -19.89 -19.89 9.82
N GLY A 19 -18.97 -19.36 10.64
CA GLY A 19 -19.14 -19.20 12.08
C GLY A 19 -18.83 -20.45 12.90
N GLU A 20 -18.36 -21.53 12.27
CA GLU A 20 -17.85 -22.72 12.94
C GLU A 20 -16.54 -22.41 13.66
N LYS A 21 -16.35 -22.97 14.87
CA LYS A 21 -15.07 -22.84 15.58
C LYS A 21 -14.06 -23.83 14.99
N ILE A 22 -12.94 -23.32 14.51
CA ILE A 22 -11.82 -24.10 13.98
C ILE A 22 -10.67 -24.08 14.98
N ILE A 23 -10.05 -25.24 15.19
CA ILE A 23 -8.83 -25.40 15.99
C ILE A 23 -7.68 -25.76 15.04
N ALA A 24 -6.64 -24.94 15.03
CA ALA A 24 -5.45 -25.15 14.23
C ALA A 24 -4.69 -26.41 14.67
N GLY A 25 -4.30 -27.23 13.70
CA GLY A 25 -3.55 -28.47 13.95
C GLY A 25 -2.15 -28.22 14.55
N PRO A 26 -1.55 -29.22 15.24
CA PRO A 26 -0.24 -29.06 15.87
C PRO A 26 0.87 -28.59 14.93
N ALA A 27 0.90 -29.08 13.69
CA ALA A 27 1.89 -28.69 12.69
C ALA A 27 1.81 -27.21 12.30
N ALA A 28 0.60 -26.65 12.20
CA ALA A 28 0.41 -25.24 11.91
C ALA A 28 0.91 -24.36 13.06
N ASN A 29 0.60 -24.75 14.31
CA ASN A 29 1.07 -24.04 15.49
C ASN A 29 2.61 -24.04 15.59
N GLU A 30 3.25 -25.17 15.35
CA GLU A 30 4.72 -25.26 15.35
C GLU A 30 5.35 -24.45 14.20
N ALA A 31 4.74 -24.44 13.01
CA ALA A 31 5.22 -23.61 11.90
C ALA A 31 5.17 -22.11 12.22
N VAL A 32 4.08 -21.63 12.84
CA VAL A 32 3.97 -20.23 13.28
C VAL A 32 4.99 -19.91 14.38
N LEU A 33 5.15 -20.79 15.37
CA LEU A 33 6.15 -20.62 16.43
C LEU A 33 7.57 -20.53 15.85
N ASN A 34 7.91 -21.39 14.88
CA ASN A 34 9.20 -21.34 14.21
C ASN A 34 9.38 -20.03 13.42
N ALA A 35 8.34 -19.55 12.72
CA ALA A 35 8.38 -18.28 11.98
C ALA A 35 8.55 -17.06 12.91
N LEU A 36 8.01 -17.12 14.13
CA LEU A 36 8.23 -16.11 15.17
C LEU A 36 9.63 -16.18 15.80
N GLY A 37 10.44 -17.20 15.46
CA GLY A 37 11.73 -17.44 16.10
C GLY A 37 11.60 -17.90 17.55
N ALA A 38 10.54 -18.65 17.89
CA ALA A 38 10.19 -19.04 19.25
C ALA A 38 11.12 -20.12 19.84
N THR A 39 12.40 -19.81 20.01
CA THR A 39 13.43 -20.76 20.49
C THR A 39 13.39 -21.05 21.99
N LYS A 40 12.60 -20.29 22.77
CA LYS A 40 12.45 -20.43 24.22
C LYS A 40 10.99 -20.72 24.61
N ASP A 41 10.76 -21.13 25.85
CA ASP A 41 9.40 -21.39 26.35
C ASP A 41 8.55 -20.13 26.53
N GLN A 42 9.19 -18.96 26.71
CA GLN A 42 8.54 -17.67 26.86
C GLN A 42 9.09 -16.65 25.85
N PRO A 43 8.25 -15.75 25.33
CA PRO A 43 8.69 -14.67 24.45
C PRO A 43 9.58 -13.66 25.20
N PRO A 44 10.46 -12.94 24.50
CA PRO A 44 11.19 -11.83 25.08
C PRO A 44 10.21 -10.74 25.56
N ARG A 45 10.57 -10.02 26.62
CA ARG A 45 9.83 -8.81 27.02
C ARG A 45 10.04 -7.74 25.96
N ILE A 46 8.95 -7.28 25.35
CA ILE A 46 8.97 -6.18 24.38
C ILE A 46 8.66 -4.89 25.15
N ALA A 47 9.52 -3.89 25.03
CA ALA A 47 9.21 -2.54 25.49
C ALA A 47 8.01 -2.03 24.69
N ARG A 48 6.92 -1.66 25.37
CA ARG A 48 5.79 -1.03 24.70
C ARG A 48 6.13 0.44 24.53
N ASP A 49 6.03 0.93 23.31
CA ASP A 49 6.08 2.37 23.07
C ASP A 49 4.88 3.02 23.76
N GLU A 50 5.11 4.18 24.39
CA GLU A 50 4.02 4.99 24.91
C GLU A 50 3.20 5.51 23.74
N LEU A 51 1.93 5.11 23.70
CA LEU A 51 1.00 5.65 22.72
C LEU A 51 0.67 7.09 23.10
N PRO A 52 0.58 8.01 22.11
CA PRO A 52 0.16 9.37 22.40
C PRO A 52 -1.23 9.36 23.06
N PRO A 53 -1.45 10.16 24.11
CA PRO A 53 -2.75 10.23 24.75
C PRO A 53 -3.75 10.88 23.80
N GLY A 54 -4.91 10.26 23.62
CA GLY A 54 -6.04 10.82 22.88
C GLY A 54 -6.51 9.97 21.69
N PRO A 55 -7.68 10.30 21.13
CA PRO A 55 -8.19 9.61 19.96
C PRO A 55 -7.42 10.00 18.69
N CYS A 56 -7.59 9.19 17.64
CA CYS A 56 -7.23 9.62 16.29
C CYS A 56 -7.97 10.90 15.89
N ALA A 57 -7.46 11.60 14.88
CA ALA A 57 -8.13 12.77 14.30
C ALA A 57 -9.59 12.46 13.94
N SER A 58 -10.50 13.38 14.27
CA SER A 58 -11.92 13.23 13.96
C SER A 58 -12.15 13.27 12.45
N ALA A 59 -13.06 12.42 11.98
CA ALA A 59 -13.51 12.46 10.60
C ALA A 59 -14.31 13.76 10.34
N PRO A 60 -14.29 14.30 9.10
CA PRO A 60 -15.24 15.33 8.70
C PRO A 60 -16.68 14.80 8.79
N GLU A 61 -17.66 15.68 8.96
CA GLU A 61 -19.07 15.31 9.15
C GLU A 61 -19.65 14.48 7.99
N ARG A 62 -20.25 15.13 6.99
CA ARG A 62 -20.77 14.50 5.77
C ARG A 62 -20.02 15.07 4.59
N VAL A 63 -19.17 14.24 4.03
CA VAL A 63 -18.39 14.56 2.83
C VAL A 63 -18.48 13.41 1.84
N TRP A 64 -18.16 13.70 0.59
CA TRP A 64 -17.96 12.69 -0.43
C TRP A 64 -16.62 12.91 -1.11
N GLY A 65 -16.14 11.90 -1.81
CA GLY A 65 -14.98 12.01 -2.68
C GLY A 65 -14.78 10.77 -3.52
N TRP A 66 -13.60 10.66 -4.13
CA TRP A 66 -13.30 9.61 -5.09
C TRP A 66 -12.43 8.52 -4.47
N ALA A 67 -12.74 7.26 -4.76
CA ALA A 67 -11.79 6.16 -4.63
C ALA A 67 -11.23 5.86 -6.02
N ALA A 68 -9.93 6.12 -6.22
CA ALA A 68 -9.27 5.97 -7.51
C ALA A 68 -8.09 5.02 -7.39
N GLN A 69 -7.96 4.14 -8.38
CA GLN A 69 -6.71 3.41 -8.62
C GLN A 69 -5.82 4.36 -9.45
N LEU A 70 -4.76 4.90 -8.85
CA LEU A 70 -3.93 5.94 -9.48
C LEU A 70 -3.38 5.47 -10.83
N TYR A 71 -2.87 4.24 -10.87
CA TYR A 71 -2.35 3.61 -12.09
C TYR A 71 -3.39 3.53 -13.23
N ALA A 72 -4.68 3.58 -12.90
CA ALA A 72 -5.77 3.52 -13.88
C ALA A 72 -6.26 4.89 -14.35
N LEU A 73 -5.79 6.00 -13.77
CA LEU A 73 -6.06 7.33 -14.33
C LEU A 73 -5.44 7.44 -15.72
N ARG A 74 -6.13 8.18 -16.60
CA ARG A 74 -5.69 8.41 -17.97
C ARG A 74 -5.66 9.89 -18.27
N SER A 75 -4.61 10.33 -18.95
CA SER A 75 -4.56 11.64 -19.55
C SER A 75 -3.82 11.59 -20.88
N ARG A 76 -3.86 12.70 -21.62
CA ARG A 76 -3.09 12.85 -22.86
C ARG A 76 -1.58 12.97 -22.60
N ASP A 77 -1.20 13.27 -21.37
CA ASP A 77 0.19 13.54 -20.98
C ASP A 77 0.81 12.34 -20.25
N SER A 78 0.00 11.41 -19.73
CA SER A 78 0.45 10.23 -18.98
C SER A 78 1.15 9.20 -19.85
N TRP A 79 2.14 8.49 -19.31
CA TRP A 79 2.93 7.48 -20.01
C TRP A 79 2.26 6.08 -19.96
N GLY A 80 0.97 6.02 -20.32
CA GLY A 80 0.17 4.79 -20.29
C GLY A 80 -0.31 4.35 -18.88
N VAL A 81 0.29 4.91 -17.83
CA VAL A 81 -0.07 4.73 -16.41
C VAL A 81 -0.33 6.10 -15.80
N GLY A 82 -1.38 6.21 -14.98
CA GLY A 82 -1.70 7.47 -14.30
C GLY A 82 -0.63 7.85 -13.26
N ASP A 83 -0.21 9.10 -13.25
CA ASP A 83 0.90 9.62 -12.44
C ASP A 83 0.48 10.71 -11.43
N PHE A 84 1.43 11.26 -10.66
CA PHE A 84 1.13 12.32 -9.69
C PHE A 84 0.66 13.64 -10.33
N ALA A 85 0.99 13.92 -11.58
CA ALA A 85 0.43 15.07 -12.30
C ALA A 85 -1.03 14.80 -12.69
N ASP A 86 -1.39 13.58 -13.06
CA ASP A 86 -2.78 13.15 -13.25
C ASP A 86 -3.58 13.25 -11.96
N LEU A 87 -3.03 12.77 -10.85
CA LEU A 87 -3.64 12.90 -9.53
C LEU A 87 -3.92 14.37 -9.18
N ARG A 88 -2.94 15.25 -9.42
CA ARG A 88 -3.08 16.70 -9.19
C ARG A 88 -4.16 17.31 -10.07
N ARG A 89 -4.21 16.98 -11.37
CA ARG A 89 -5.23 17.45 -12.31
C ARG A 89 -6.62 16.95 -11.91
N PHE A 90 -6.75 15.65 -11.63
CA PHE A 90 -7.99 15.01 -11.24
C PHE A 90 -8.50 15.55 -9.90
N GLY A 91 -7.64 15.68 -8.89
CA GLY A 91 -7.98 16.26 -7.59
C GLY A 91 -8.50 17.69 -7.70
N ARG A 92 -7.87 18.54 -8.53
CA ARG A 92 -8.36 19.90 -8.80
C ARG A 92 -9.73 19.91 -9.46
N SER A 93 -9.97 19.00 -10.42
CA SER A 93 -11.27 18.86 -11.07
C SER A 93 -12.35 18.38 -10.09
N ALA A 94 -12.04 17.33 -9.32
CA ALA A 94 -12.93 16.78 -8.30
C ALA A 94 -13.29 17.80 -7.22
N ARG A 95 -12.33 18.64 -6.81
CA ARG A 95 -12.61 19.70 -5.83
C ARG A 95 -13.64 20.70 -6.35
N ARG A 96 -13.61 21.03 -7.64
CA ARG A 96 -14.58 21.93 -8.28
C ARG A 96 -16.00 21.37 -8.30
N THR A 97 -16.16 20.05 -8.20
CA THR A 97 -17.49 19.42 -8.09
C THR A 97 -17.94 19.21 -6.65
N GLY A 98 -17.12 19.59 -5.66
CA GLY A 98 -17.45 19.50 -4.24
C GLY A 98 -16.82 18.29 -3.51
N ALA A 99 -16.00 17.47 -4.18
CA ALA A 99 -15.28 16.39 -3.51
C ALA A 99 -14.35 16.94 -2.43
N SER A 100 -14.27 16.25 -1.30
CA SER A 100 -13.45 16.64 -0.14
C SER A 100 -12.35 15.64 0.19
N LEU A 101 -12.38 14.44 -0.39
CA LEU A 101 -11.34 13.43 -0.21
C LEU A 101 -11.02 12.67 -1.50
N MET A 102 -9.85 12.06 -1.51
CA MET A 102 -9.44 11.10 -2.52
C MET A 102 -8.77 9.91 -1.84
N LEU A 103 -9.38 8.74 -1.96
CA LEU A 103 -8.82 7.47 -1.55
C LEU A 103 -8.03 6.89 -2.72
N LEU A 104 -6.80 6.46 -2.45
CA LEU A 104 -5.92 5.86 -3.45
C LEU A 104 -5.59 4.42 -3.07
N ASN A 105 -5.14 3.65 -4.06
CA ASN A 105 -4.42 2.40 -3.80
C ASN A 105 -3.12 2.65 -3.01
N PRO A 106 -2.54 1.60 -2.39
CA PRO A 106 -1.22 1.72 -1.81
C PRO A 106 -0.20 2.21 -2.85
N LEU A 107 0.62 3.18 -2.45
CA LEU A 107 1.64 3.80 -3.29
C LEU A 107 3.06 3.34 -2.89
N GLY A 108 3.16 2.24 -2.14
CA GLY A 108 4.42 1.70 -1.65
C GLY A 108 5.35 1.28 -2.78
N ALA A 109 6.65 1.45 -2.56
CA ALA A 109 7.70 1.18 -3.54
C ALA A 109 7.63 -0.25 -4.10
N GLN A 110 8.07 -0.37 -5.35
CA GLN A 110 8.27 -1.64 -6.05
C GLN A 110 9.74 -1.78 -6.41
N VAL A 111 10.15 -2.96 -6.87
CA VAL A 111 11.49 -3.11 -7.46
C VAL A 111 11.37 -2.73 -8.95
N PRO A 112 12.14 -1.75 -9.46
CA PRO A 112 12.04 -1.28 -10.85
C PRO A 112 12.78 -2.21 -11.83
N VAL A 113 12.42 -3.49 -11.83
CA VAL A 113 12.99 -4.50 -12.73
C VAL A 113 11.89 -5.22 -13.47
N LEU A 114 12.23 -5.79 -14.64
CA LEU A 114 11.31 -6.62 -15.42
C LEU A 114 11.51 -8.11 -15.07
N PRO A 115 10.43 -8.91 -14.98
CA PRO A 115 9.02 -8.49 -15.08
C PRO A 115 8.60 -7.65 -13.86
N TYR A 116 7.88 -6.55 -14.13
CA TYR A 116 7.42 -5.64 -13.09
C TYR A 116 6.30 -6.29 -12.27
N GLN A 117 6.31 -6.11 -10.95
CA GLN A 117 5.23 -6.56 -10.08
C GLN A 117 4.05 -5.57 -10.11
N PRO A 118 2.89 -5.93 -10.70
CA PRO A 118 1.78 -4.99 -10.86
C PRO A 118 0.95 -4.79 -9.59
N SER A 119 1.00 -5.71 -8.60
CA SER A 119 0.15 -5.62 -7.42
C SER A 119 0.61 -4.51 -6.46
N PRO A 120 -0.21 -3.47 -6.19
CA PRO A 120 0.15 -2.44 -5.22
C PRO A 120 0.23 -2.97 -3.78
N TYR A 121 -0.31 -4.17 -3.52
CA TYR A 121 -0.28 -4.82 -2.22
C TYR A 121 0.94 -5.72 -2.01
N TYR A 122 1.75 -5.92 -3.05
CA TYR A 122 3.03 -6.63 -2.98
C TYR A 122 4.19 -5.62 -3.02
N SER A 123 4.30 -4.76 -2.01
CA SER A 123 5.31 -3.69 -1.98
C SER A 123 6.67 -4.19 -1.50
N SER A 124 7.77 -3.72 -2.11
CA SER A 124 9.12 -3.90 -1.59
C SER A 124 9.34 -3.10 -0.31
N SER A 125 8.69 -1.94 -0.20
CA SER A 125 8.67 -1.11 1.01
C SER A 125 7.35 -0.37 1.16
N ARG A 126 6.83 -0.33 2.39
CA ARG A 126 5.69 0.51 2.77
C ARG A 126 6.09 1.91 3.24
N ARG A 127 7.40 2.19 3.31
CA ARG A 127 7.95 3.49 3.76
C ARG A 127 8.26 4.43 2.59
N PHE A 128 8.69 3.88 1.46
CA PHE A 128 9.05 4.63 0.26
C PHE A 128 7.93 4.54 -0.78
N LEU A 129 7.88 5.52 -1.70
CA LEU A 129 6.89 5.58 -2.77
C LEU A 129 7.36 4.87 -4.03
N ASN A 130 6.40 4.40 -4.82
CA ASN A 130 6.63 3.82 -6.13
C ASN A 130 6.94 4.90 -7.19
N GLU A 131 8.10 4.78 -7.79
CA GLU A 131 8.65 5.65 -8.83
C GLU A 131 7.85 5.64 -10.13
N ILE A 132 7.03 4.60 -10.39
CA ILE A 132 6.20 4.53 -11.60
C ILE A 132 5.18 5.69 -11.69
N TYR A 133 4.85 6.31 -10.56
CA TYR A 133 3.90 7.43 -10.50
C TYR A 133 4.56 8.81 -10.70
N ILE A 134 5.86 8.86 -10.99
CA ILE A 134 6.55 10.12 -11.29
C ILE A 134 6.12 10.61 -12.68
N CYS A 135 5.68 11.88 -12.75
CA CYS A 135 5.56 12.58 -14.02
C CYS A 135 6.97 13.02 -14.46
N VAL A 136 7.50 12.39 -15.51
CA VAL A 136 8.88 12.61 -15.99
C VAL A 136 9.08 14.07 -16.41
N GLU A 137 8.08 14.68 -17.02
CA GLU A 137 8.11 16.07 -17.49
C GLU A 137 8.18 17.11 -16.37
N ASP A 138 7.74 16.76 -15.16
CA ASP A 138 7.81 17.63 -13.98
C ASP A 138 9.20 17.55 -13.29
N LEU A 139 10.11 16.65 -13.72
CA LEU A 139 11.45 16.52 -13.15
C LEU A 139 12.36 17.72 -13.50
N PRO A 140 13.20 18.18 -12.55
CA PRO A 140 14.23 19.16 -12.84
C PRO A 140 15.13 18.71 -14.00
N GLY A 141 15.24 19.55 -15.05
CA GLY A 141 16.05 19.26 -16.23
C GLY A 141 15.30 18.56 -17.37
N ALA A 142 14.09 18.03 -17.15
CA ALA A 142 13.31 17.34 -18.19
C ALA A 142 13.13 18.17 -19.48
N ARG A 143 12.95 19.50 -19.34
CA ARG A 143 12.86 20.42 -20.49
C ARG A 143 14.09 20.40 -21.41
N LYS A 144 15.29 20.13 -20.88
CA LYS A 144 16.52 20.05 -21.68
C LYS A 144 16.59 18.76 -22.51
N CYS A 145 15.80 17.75 -22.13
CA CYS A 145 15.73 16.44 -22.77
C CYS A 145 14.37 16.22 -23.46
N ALA A 146 13.62 17.29 -23.77
CA ALA A 146 12.27 17.18 -24.29
C ALA A 146 12.21 16.42 -25.62
N SER A 147 13.24 16.60 -26.48
CA SER A 147 13.41 15.87 -27.74
C SER A 147 13.52 14.37 -27.56
N GLU A 148 14.15 13.92 -26.46
CA GLU A 148 14.34 12.52 -26.13
C GLU A 148 13.12 11.93 -25.42
N ILE A 149 12.44 12.71 -24.58
CA ILE A 149 11.29 12.32 -23.76
C ILE A 149 10.03 12.12 -24.62
N GLU A 150 9.75 13.03 -25.55
CA GLU A 150 8.52 13.01 -26.37
C GLU A 150 8.27 11.68 -27.11
N PRO A 151 9.24 11.10 -27.86
CA PRO A 151 9.00 9.84 -28.56
C PRO A 151 8.76 8.67 -27.60
N LEU A 152 9.40 8.68 -26.42
CA LEU A 152 9.22 7.64 -25.40
C LEU A 152 7.81 7.69 -24.81
N ARG A 153 7.29 8.88 -24.50
CA ARG A 153 5.89 9.04 -24.06
C ARG A 153 4.91 8.50 -25.10
N LYS A 154 5.08 8.88 -26.37
CA LYS A 154 4.20 8.40 -27.46
C LYS A 154 4.23 6.88 -27.56
N THR A 155 5.39 6.27 -27.38
CA THR A 155 5.55 4.81 -27.38
C THR A 155 4.84 4.17 -26.20
N ALA A 156 4.93 4.77 -25.00
CA ALA A 156 4.25 4.28 -23.80
C ALA A 156 2.72 4.41 -23.85
N GLN A 157 2.19 5.26 -24.73
CA GLN A 157 0.75 5.47 -24.93
C GLN A 157 0.13 4.58 -26.02
N ALA A 158 0.97 3.98 -26.89
CA ALA A 158 0.55 3.10 -27.97
C ALA A 158 0.12 1.73 -27.46
#